data_AF-A0A2H9L3E3-F1
#
_entry.id   AF-A0A2H9L3E3-F1
#
_cell.length_a   1.000
_cell.length_b   1.000
_cell.length_c   1.000
_cell.angle_alpha   90.00
_cell.angle_beta   90.00
_cell.angle_gamma   90.00
#
_symmetry.space_group_name_H-M   'P 1'
#
loop_
_entity.id
_entity.type
_entity.pdbx_description
1 polymer ?
#
loop_
_entity_poly.entity_id
_entity_poly.type
_entity_poly.pdbx_seq_one_letter_code
_entity_poly.pdbx_strand_id
1 'polypeptide(L)'
;MSCYTDVPLNPAFVTFMQSKGISSTFCVVRNGNEEGNYVISAEIPDWSDKASNTSFLRAGEMLKIELPLTFKDKFFSNREFQNIQIQYFVEKDGKTIYSATQKGNVTSATQLIFGMQTENDAIFAPFLAAMWVTPNDPCIERVISAAKELMPGRAFADYQGYAGKSDEEKTYMTMQQAKAVYDTLQGHGMSYVNSVTTFGDPTKFSQNVRLPYESLETKNANCIDGAVLYAAVFEKIGLEPIIIIIPGHAFVAVRNDRNASSVTFIETTATGTKSFEEAALAAEETYNRQMEGMNAGDNQSMVVPIDVAAARSLGVAPFPITNAECDVNITTTAAPQNPYYPTIPVTPQITCMDGTPNFQCSKTQQPLACIGGILIPDCFDCGCPSGYACYYDANCYAAQ
;
A
#
# COMPACT_ATOMS: atom_id res chain seq x y z
N MET A 1 -22.51 -35.87 -3.36
CA MET A 1 -22.10 -34.53 -2.92
C MET A 1 -21.02 -34.04 -3.85
N SER A 2 -21.08 -32.78 -4.27
CA SER A 2 -20.02 -32.12 -5.05
C SER A 2 -19.57 -30.90 -4.27
N CYS A 3 -18.29 -30.81 -3.94
CA CYS A 3 -17.74 -29.70 -3.17
C CYS A 3 -16.77 -28.88 -4.02
N TYR A 4 -16.70 -27.60 -3.70
CA TYR A 4 -15.93 -26.61 -4.41
C TYR A 4 -15.17 -25.77 -3.38
N THR A 5 -13.90 -25.52 -3.66
CA THR A 5 -13.07 -24.55 -2.94
C THR A 5 -12.33 -23.71 -3.96
N ASP A 6 -12.33 -22.40 -3.77
CA ASP A 6 -11.65 -21.43 -4.65
C ASP A 6 -10.13 -21.55 -4.48
N VAL A 7 -9.51 -22.40 -5.30
CA VAL A 7 -8.05 -22.62 -5.32
C VAL A 7 -7.39 -21.91 -6.51
N PRO A 8 -6.15 -21.37 -6.36
CA PRO A 8 -5.34 -21.37 -5.14
C PRO A 8 -5.93 -20.50 -4.03
N LEU A 9 -5.84 -20.99 -2.79
CA LEU A 9 -6.23 -20.22 -1.61
C LEU A 9 -5.15 -19.17 -1.36
N ASN A 10 -5.43 -17.93 -1.75
CA ASN A 10 -4.58 -16.79 -1.45
C ASN A 10 -5.04 -16.13 -0.13
N PRO A 11 -4.17 -16.00 0.90
CA PRO A 11 -4.58 -15.49 2.20
C PRO A 11 -5.22 -14.10 2.19
N ALA A 12 -4.72 -13.18 1.36
CA ALA A 12 -5.30 -11.85 1.25
C ALA A 12 -6.71 -11.90 0.64
N PHE A 13 -6.86 -12.60 -0.48
CA PHE A 13 -8.15 -12.73 -1.16
C PHE A 13 -9.20 -13.45 -0.29
N VAL A 14 -8.82 -14.58 0.33
CA VAL A 14 -9.72 -15.35 1.19
C VAL A 14 -10.18 -14.53 2.39
N THR A 15 -9.26 -13.80 3.05
CA THR A 15 -9.60 -12.94 4.19
C THR A 15 -10.56 -11.83 3.77
N PHE A 16 -10.33 -11.21 2.61
CA PHE A 16 -11.24 -10.19 2.08
C PHE A 16 -12.63 -10.77 1.79
N MET A 17 -12.71 -11.92 1.13
CA MET A 17 -14.00 -12.57 0.82
C MET A 17 -14.76 -12.95 2.10
N GLN A 18 -14.06 -13.46 3.12
CA GLN A 18 -14.65 -13.77 4.41
C GLN A 18 -15.18 -12.53 5.12
N SER A 19 -14.51 -11.38 5.02
CA SER A 19 -15.01 -10.10 5.55
C SER A 19 -16.34 -9.66 4.90
N LYS A 20 -16.64 -10.18 3.71
CA LYS A 20 -17.91 -9.96 2.98
C LYS A 20 -18.94 -11.06 3.23
N GLY A 21 -18.66 -12.00 4.13
CA GLY A 21 -19.53 -13.15 4.38
C GLY A 21 -19.58 -14.14 3.22
N ILE A 22 -18.59 -14.11 2.32
CA ILE A 22 -18.51 -15.03 1.19
C ILE A 22 -17.55 -16.16 1.55
N SER A 23 -18.05 -17.39 1.54
CA SER A 23 -17.24 -18.57 1.78
C SER A 23 -16.47 -18.98 0.53
N SER A 24 -15.17 -19.20 0.66
CA SER A 24 -14.35 -19.82 -0.40
C SER A 24 -14.60 -21.31 -0.56
N THR A 25 -15.37 -21.94 0.34
CA THR A 25 -15.66 -23.37 0.32
C THR A 25 -17.15 -23.63 0.49
N PHE A 26 -17.74 -24.42 -0.41
CA PHE A 26 -19.13 -24.85 -0.33
C PHE A 26 -19.33 -26.25 -0.93
N CYS A 27 -20.42 -26.90 -0.53
CA CYS A 27 -20.84 -28.18 -1.10
C CYS A 27 -22.27 -28.10 -1.63
N VAL A 28 -22.50 -28.64 -2.82
CA VAL A 28 -23.83 -28.96 -3.34
C VAL A 28 -24.14 -30.41 -2.97
N VAL A 29 -25.14 -30.57 -2.10
CA VAL A 29 -25.55 -31.86 -1.57
C VAL A 29 -26.91 -32.20 -2.15
N ARG A 30 -27.04 -33.41 -2.70
CA ARG A 30 -28.32 -34.01 -3.07
C ARG A 30 -28.57 -35.18 -2.12
N ASN A 31 -29.67 -35.14 -1.38
CA ASN A 31 -30.03 -36.22 -0.49
C ASN A 31 -30.64 -37.40 -1.25
N GLY A 32 -30.49 -38.61 -0.69
CA GLY A 32 -31.13 -39.82 -1.18
C GLY A 32 -32.61 -39.87 -0.77
N ASN A 33 -33.11 -41.07 -0.50
CA ASN A 33 -34.53 -41.27 -0.15
C ASN A 33 -34.82 -41.11 1.34
N GLU A 34 -33.78 -41.04 2.17
CA GLU A 34 -33.93 -41.00 3.62
C GLU A 34 -33.79 -39.55 4.10
N GLU A 35 -34.84 -38.99 4.67
CA GLU A 35 -34.77 -37.65 5.26
C GLU A 35 -34.09 -37.67 6.63
N GLY A 36 -33.48 -36.55 7.02
CA GLY A 36 -32.84 -36.45 8.33
C GLY A 36 -31.90 -35.26 8.45
N ASN A 37 -31.31 -35.14 9.65
CA ASN A 37 -30.25 -34.18 9.91
C ASN A 37 -28.91 -34.76 9.47
N TYR A 38 -28.20 -33.99 8.66
CA TYR A 38 -26.85 -34.31 8.21
C TYR A 38 -25.89 -33.24 8.68
N VAL A 39 -24.72 -33.65 9.15
CA VAL A 39 -23.60 -32.75 9.43
C VAL A 39 -22.65 -32.81 8.25
N ILE A 40 -22.55 -31.71 7.52
CA ILE A 40 -21.62 -31.56 6.40
C ILE A 40 -20.46 -30.72 6.89
N SER A 41 -19.24 -31.17 6.66
CA SER A 41 -18.06 -30.48 7.14
C SER A 41 -16.92 -30.48 6.14
N ALA A 42 -16.04 -29.50 6.27
CA ALA A 42 -14.79 -29.39 5.53
C ALA A 42 -13.66 -29.01 6.47
N GLU A 43 -12.46 -29.50 6.18
CA GLU A 43 -11.22 -29.06 6.82
C GLU A 43 -10.04 -29.17 5.87
N ILE A 44 -9.00 -28.39 6.16
CA ILE A 44 -7.71 -28.48 5.50
C ILE A 44 -6.70 -28.80 6.62
N PRO A 45 -6.24 -30.05 6.75
CA PRO A 45 -5.34 -30.46 7.83
C PRO A 45 -4.14 -29.52 7.95
N ASP A 46 -3.81 -29.11 9.18
CA ASP A 46 -2.79 -28.10 9.53
C ASP A 46 -3.08 -26.63 9.12
N TRP A 47 -4.00 -26.38 8.19
CA TRP A 47 -4.24 -25.05 7.62
C TRP A 47 -5.53 -24.40 8.11
N SER A 48 -6.54 -25.20 8.47
CA SER A 48 -7.82 -24.70 8.98
C SER A 48 -8.32 -25.52 10.17
N ASP A 49 -9.28 -24.95 10.88
CA ASP A 49 -10.21 -25.71 11.73
C ASP A 49 -11.29 -26.39 10.88
N LYS A 50 -11.97 -27.38 11.47
CA LYS A 50 -13.09 -28.08 10.84
C LYS A 50 -14.34 -27.18 10.87
N ALA A 51 -14.75 -26.70 9.71
CA ALA A 51 -16.03 -26.02 9.54
C ALA A 51 -17.13 -27.06 9.37
N SER A 52 -18.26 -26.90 10.07
CA SER A 52 -19.38 -27.83 10.01
C SER A 52 -20.71 -27.10 9.94
N ASN A 53 -21.64 -27.64 9.18
CA ASN A 53 -23.00 -27.15 9.03
C ASN A 53 -23.97 -28.33 9.19
N THR A 54 -24.94 -28.19 10.12
CA THR A 54 -26.01 -29.17 10.29
C THR A 54 -27.23 -28.72 9.52
N SER A 55 -27.69 -29.55 8.58
CA SER A 55 -28.83 -29.24 7.73
C SER A 55 -29.79 -30.42 7.70
N PHE A 56 -31.09 -30.14 7.87
CA PHE A 56 -32.14 -31.11 7.60
C PHE A 56 -32.37 -31.20 6.10
N LEU A 57 -32.27 -32.40 5.53
CA LEU A 57 -32.47 -32.63 4.10
C LEU A 57 -33.66 -33.58 3.89
N ARG A 58 -34.64 -33.16 3.09
CA ARG A 58 -35.74 -34.01 2.64
C ARG A 58 -35.27 -35.02 1.60
N ALA A 59 -36.07 -36.05 1.35
CA ALA A 59 -35.80 -37.01 0.29
C ALA A 59 -35.67 -36.32 -1.07
N GLY A 60 -34.57 -36.56 -1.79
CA GLY A 60 -34.28 -36.00 -3.11
C GLY A 60 -33.91 -34.51 -3.15
N GLU A 61 -33.96 -33.80 -2.02
CA GLU A 61 -33.67 -32.37 -1.93
C GLU A 61 -32.22 -32.07 -2.34
N MET A 62 -32.02 -30.91 -2.96
CA MET A 62 -30.70 -30.37 -3.28
C MET A 62 -30.50 -29.06 -2.54
N LEU A 63 -29.39 -28.95 -1.82
CA LEU A 63 -29.03 -27.76 -1.04
C LEU A 63 -27.58 -27.36 -1.32
N LYS A 64 -27.32 -26.05 -1.39
CA LYS A 64 -25.97 -25.48 -1.30
C LYS A 64 -25.66 -25.22 0.17
N ILE A 65 -24.55 -25.76 0.65
CA ILE A 65 -24.09 -25.64 2.02
C ILE A 65 -22.77 -24.90 2.03
N GLU A 66 -22.75 -23.70 2.61
CA GLU A 66 -21.54 -22.91 2.83
C GLU A 66 -20.75 -23.47 4.01
N LEU A 67 -19.43 -23.58 3.85
CA LEU A 67 -18.50 -24.10 4.86
C LEU A 67 -17.36 -23.09 5.09
N PRO A 68 -17.61 -22.00 5.84
CA PRO A 68 -16.61 -20.96 6.06
C PRO A 68 -15.49 -21.49 6.95
N LEU A 69 -14.35 -21.84 6.33
CA LEU A 69 -13.18 -22.35 7.03
C LEU A 69 -12.51 -21.25 7.86
N THR A 70 -12.22 -21.54 9.13
CA THR A 70 -11.35 -20.69 9.96
C THR A 70 -9.91 -21.12 9.76
N PHE A 71 -9.06 -20.23 9.26
CA PHE A 71 -7.67 -20.55 8.94
C PHE A 71 -6.75 -20.35 10.14
N LYS A 72 -5.75 -21.24 10.27
CA LYS A 72 -4.75 -21.24 11.34
C LYS A 72 -3.55 -20.36 10.97
N ASP A 73 -2.70 -20.06 11.94
CA ASP A 73 -1.49 -19.22 11.77
C ASP A 73 -0.62 -19.62 10.59
N LYS A 74 -0.47 -20.94 10.33
CA LYS A 74 0.28 -21.46 9.18
C LYS A 74 -0.18 -20.86 7.85
N PHE A 75 -1.47 -20.58 7.69
CA PHE A 75 -2.03 -19.96 6.49
C PHE A 75 -1.53 -18.52 6.30
N PHE A 76 -1.34 -17.78 7.40
CA PHE A 76 -0.90 -16.38 7.40
C PHE A 76 0.63 -16.23 7.52
N SER A 77 1.34 -17.26 7.95
CA SER A 77 2.79 -17.26 8.12
C SER A 77 3.55 -17.99 6.99
N ASN A 78 2.86 -18.77 6.16
CA ASN A 78 3.46 -19.48 5.04
C ASN A 78 4.09 -18.51 4.01
N ARG A 79 5.30 -18.83 3.54
CA ARG A 79 6.05 -18.00 2.58
C ARG A 79 6.24 -18.66 1.20
N GLU A 80 5.70 -19.87 1.04
CA GLU A 80 5.94 -20.70 -0.14
C GLU A 80 4.62 -21.16 -0.77
N PHE A 81 4.62 -21.48 -2.06
CA PHE A 81 3.48 -22.19 -2.63
C PHE A 81 3.41 -23.61 -2.04
N GLN A 82 2.25 -24.01 -1.52
CA GLN A 82 2.08 -25.30 -0.83
C GLN A 82 0.88 -26.07 -1.39
N ASN A 83 1.11 -27.35 -1.73
CA ASN A 83 0.01 -28.25 -2.06
C ASN A 83 -0.72 -28.69 -0.79
N ILE A 84 -2.04 -28.73 -0.84
CA ILE A 84 -2.90 -29.10 0.29
C ILE A 84 -3.92 -30.16 -0.13
N GLN A 85 -4.51 -30.82 0.87
CA GLN A 85 -5.65 -31.71 0.70
C GLN A 85 -6.83 -31.14 1.48
N ILE A 86 -7.92 -30.86 0.79
CA ILE A 86 -9.17 -30.40 1.39
C ILE A 86 -10.02 -31.63 1.62
N GLN A 87 -10.42 -31.86 2.86
CA GLN A 87 -11.20 -33.01 3.28
C GLN A 87 -12.64 -32.61 3.53
N TYR A 88 -13.58 -33.40 3.02
CA TYR A 88 -15.00 -33.19 3.18
C TYR A 88 -15.63 -34.42 3.82
N PHE A 89 -16.56 -34.21 4.75
CA PHE A 89 -17.27 -35.30 5.43
C PHE A 89 -18.77 -35.03 5.46
N VAL A 90 -19.54 -36.11 5.38
CA VAL A 90 -20.97 -36.11 5.71
C VAL A 90 -21.18 -37.13 6.82
N GLU A 91 -21.77 -36.67 7.92
CA GLU A 91 -22.10 -37.47 9.07
C GLU A 91 -23.62 -37.51 9.27
N LYS A 92 -24.12 -38.67 9.69
CA LYS A 92 -25.50 -38.90 10.13
C LYS A 92 -25.46 -39.76 11.39
N ASP A 93 -26.21 -39.37 12.41
CA ASP A 93 -26.28 -40.06 13.71
C ASP A 93 -24.90 -40.33 14.33
N GLY A 94 -23.99 -39.36 14.19
CA GLY A 94 -22.61 -39.43 14.71
C GLY A 94 -21.67 -40.36 13.92
N LYS A 95 -22.10 -40.90 12.77
CA LYS A 95 -21.28 -41.75 11.91
C LYS A 95 -21.01 -41.06 10.57
N THR A 96 -19.76 -41.05 10.14
CA THR A 96 -19.39 -40.64 8.78
C THR A 96 -19.96 -41.64 7.78
N ILE A 97 -20.84 -41.16 6.91
CA ILE A 97 -21.47 -41.93 5.83
C ILE A 97 -20.86 -41.64 4.47
N TYR A 98 -20.13 -40.53 4.34
CA TYR A 98 -19.40 -40.15 3.15
C TYR A 98 -18.18 -39.32 3.51
N SER A 99 -17.09 -39.52 2.77
CA SER A 99 -15.90 -38.68 2.81
C SER A 99 -15.34 -38.48 1.42
N ALA A 100 -14.78 -37.30 1.16
CA ALA A 100 -14.05 -37.01 -0.07
C ALA A 100 -12.82 -36.17 0.22
N THR A 101 -11.84 -36.24 -0.69
CA THR A 101 -10.64 -35.42 -0.63
C THR A 101 -10.41 -34.76 -1.98
N GLN A 102 -10.19 -33.46 -1.96
CA GLN A 102 -9.83 -32.66 -3.13
C GLN A 102 -8.40 -32.16 -2.98
N LYS A 103 -7.61 -32.24 -4.05
CA LYS A 103 -6.30 -31.58 -4.10
C LYS A 103 -6.49 -30.08 -4.30
N GLY A 104 -5.72 -29.28 -3.58
CA GLY A 104 -5.70 -27.83 -3.72
C GLY A 104 -4.30 -27.29 -3.48
N ASN A 105 -4.21 -25.97 -3.43
CA ASN A 105 -2.97 -25.27 -3.13
C ASN A 105 -3.25 -23.98 -2.36
N VAL A 106 -2.25 -23.55 -1.60
CA VAL A 106 -2.20 -22.30 -0.84
C VAL A 106 -1.01 -21.50 -1.36
N THR A 107 -1.19 -20.22 -1.60
CA THR A 107 -0.10 -19.34 -2.03
C THR A 107 0.76 -18.90 -0.84
N SER A 108 1.87 -18.20 -1.11
CA SER A 108 2.53 -17.44 -0.05
C SER A 108 1.54 -16.44 0.58
N ALA A 109 1.61 -16.26 1.90
CA ALA A 109 0.80 -15.31 2.63
C ALA A 109 1.09 -13.86 2.23
N THR A 110 2.33 -13.60 1.83
CA THR A 110 2.79 -12.28 1.38
C THR A 110 2.57 -12.06 -0.11
N GLN A 111 1.91 -12.98 -0.82
CA GLN A 111 1.63 -12.77 -2.23
C GLN A 111 0.44 -11.83 -2.42
N LEU A 112 0.73 -10.66 -2.97
CA LEU A 112 -0.26 -9.73 -3.47
C LEU A 112 -0.63 -10.09 -4.90
N ILE A 113 -1.92 -10.32 -5.14
CA ILE A 113 -2.49 -10.51 -6.48
C ILE A 113 -3.09 -9.17 -6.92
N PHE A 114 -2.44 -8.49 -7.86
CA PHE A 114 -2.95 -7.24 -8.42
C PHE A 114 -4.18 -7.48 -9.32
N GLY A 115 -4.18 -8.62 -10.00
CA GLY A 115 -5.32 -9.06 -10.77
C GLY A 115 -5.23 -10.51 -11.19
N MET A 116 -6.37 -11.05 -11.59
CA MET A 116 -6.53 -12.40 -12.11
C MET A 116 -7.15 -12.32 -13.49
N GLN A 117 -6.54 -13.02 -14.45
CA GLN A 117 -7.13 -13.19 -15.78
C GLN A 117 -7.78 -14.57 -15.84
N THR A 118 -9.07 -14.58 -16.18
CA THR A 118 -9.83 -15.79 -16.54
C THR A 118 -9.95 -15.86 -18.07
N GLU A 119 -10.49 -16.97 -18.60
CA GLU A 119 -10.66 -17.14 -20.05
C GLU A 119 -11.52 -16.03 -20.70
N ASN A 120 -12.44 -15.42 -19.94
CA ASN A 120 -13.40 -14.44 -20.46
C ASN A 120 -13.39 -13.08 -19.74
N ASP A 121 -12.64 -12.93 -18.66
CA ASP A 121 -12.69 -11.73 -17.81
C ASP A 121 -11.35 -11.46 -17.11
N ALA A 122 -11.10 -10.22 -16.71
CA ALA A 122 -9.95 -9.81 -15.91
C ALA A 122 -10.43 -9.10 -14.63
N ILE A 123 -10.19 -9.73 -13.49
CA ILE A 123 -10.47 -9.14 -12.18
C ILE A 123 -9.22 -8.37 -11.76
N PHE A 124 -9.32 -7.05 -11.61
CA PHE A 124 -8.25 -6.21 -11.09
C PHE A 124 -8.62 -5.76 -9.67
N ALA A 125 -7.81 -6.13 -8.68
CA ALA A 125 -8.07 -5.87 -7.27
C ALA A 125 -6.86 -5.21 -6.56
N PRO A 126 -6.26 -4.14 -7.13
CA PRO A 126 -5.08 -3.48 -6.57
C PRO A 126 -5.34 -2.91 -5.16
N PHE A 127 -6.61 -2.63 -4.84
CA PHE A 127 -7.04 -2.16 -3.53
C PHE A 127 -6.71 -3.15 -2.41
N LEU A 128 -6.52 -4.44 -2.70
CA LEU A 128 -6.07 -5.44 -1.73
C LEU A 128 -4.64 -5.20 -1.24
N ALA A 129 -3.83 -4.39 -1.93
CA ALA A 129 -2.52 -3.97 -1.43
C ALA A 129 -2.63 -3.23 -0.08
N ALA A 130 -3.78 -2.59 0.20
CA ALA A 130 -4.05 -1.96 1.49
C ALA A 130 -4.05 -2.97 2.65
N MET A 131 -4.16 -4.28 2.41
CA MET A 131 -3.98 -5.28 3.46
C MET A 131 -2.56 -5.27 4.04
N TRP A 132 -1.53 -5.01 3.24
CA TRP A 132 -0.14 -4.93 3.71
C TRP A 132 0.16 -3.66 4.51
N VAL A 133 -0.70 -2.65 4.40
CA VAL A 133 -0.68 -1.47 5.26
C VAL A 133 -1.17 -1.92 6.65
N THR A 134 -0.21 -2.15 7.56
CA THR A 134 -0.44 -2.73 8.90
C THR A 134 -0.11 -1.71 10.00
N PRO A 135 -0.95 -0.70 10.22
CA PRO A 135 -0.64 0.44 11.09
C PRO A 135 -0.48 0.06 12.57
N ASN A 136 -1.05 -1.07 12.99
CA ASN A 136 -0.98 -1.56 14.38
C ASN A 136 0.18 -2.52 14.63
N ASP A 137 1.05 -2.73 13.65
CA ASP A 137 2.31 -3.42 13.85
C ASP A 137 3.17 -2.67 14.89
N PRO A 138 3.65 -3.33 15.96
CA PRO A 138 4.50 -2.70 16.98
C PRO A 138 5.74 -2.00 16.41
N CYS A 139 6.24 -2.42 15.25
CA CYS A 139 7.37 -1.77 14.60
C CYS A 139 7.01 -0.41 13.99
N ILE A 140 5.75 -0.19 13.61
CA ILE A 140 5.29 1.13 13.13
C ILE A 140 5.34 2.15 14.28
N GLU A 141 4.95 1.75 15.49
CA GLU A 141 5.05 2.60 16.68
C GLU A 141 6.50 2.97 17.00
N ARG A 142 7.46 2.08 16.73
CA ARG A 142 8.90 2.36 16.87
C ARG A 142 9.35 3.42 15.85
N VAL A 143 8.90 3.34 14.60
CA VAL A 143 9.18 4.36 13.57
C VAL A 143 8.63 5.71 14.02
N ILE A 144 7.36 5.79 14.42
CA ILE A 144 6.73 7.03 14.87
C ILE A 144 7.44 7.59 16.10
N SER A 145 7.79 6.72 17.06
CA SER A 145 8.50 7.11 18.29
C SER A 145 9.89 7.68 18.01
N ALA A 146 10.58 7.22 16.98
CA ALA A 146 11.84 7.81 16.55
C ALA A 146 11.59 9.10 15.74
N ALA A 147 10.70 9.05 14.74
CA ALA A 147 10.44 10.17 13.85
C ALA A 147 9.90 11.41 14.56
N LYS A 148 9.16 11.25 15.65
CA LYS A 148 8.66 12.39 16.44
C LYS A 148 9.80 13.27 16.95
N GLU A 149 11.00 12.72 17.16
CA GLU A 149 12.15 13.48 17.64
C GLU A 149 12.67 14.48 16.61
N LEU A 150 12.32 14.30 15.33
CA LEU A 150 12.63 15.22 14.24
C LEU A 150 11.54 16.29 14.02
N MET A 151 10.37 16.13 14.66
CA MET A 151 9.24 17.04 14.50
C MET A 151 9.34 18.27 15.43
N PRO A 152 8.89 19.45 14.98
CA PRO A 152 8.67 20.59 15.86
C PRO A 152 7.76 20.20 17.04
N GLY A 153 8.20 20.48 18.27
CA GLY A 153 7.43 20.15 19.47
C GLY A 153 7.38 18.65 19.83
N ARG A 154 8.18 17.80 19.15
CA ARG A 154 8.28 16.36 19.40
C ARG A 154 6.94 15.61 19.27
N ALA A 155 6.09 16.05 18.33
CA ALA A 155 4.75 15.52 18.15
C ALA A 155 4.37 15.43 16.67
N PHE A 156 3.54 14.43 16.35
CA PHE A 156 2.79 14.36 15.10
C PHE A 156 1.37 14.91 15.33
N ALA A 157 0.74 15.37 14.25
CA ALA A 157 -0.62 15.82 14.17
C ALA A 157 -1.40 14.99 13.14
N ASP A 158 -2.58 14.53 13.53
CA ASP A 158 -3.60 14.10 12.58
C ASP A 158 -4.30 15.34 11.96
N TYR A 159 -5.32 15.12 11.14
CA TYR A 159 -6.06 16.23 10.54
C TYR A 159 -6.85 17.09 11.53
N GLN A 160 -7.03 16.69 12.81
CA GLN A 160 -7.60 17.61 13.79
C GLN A 160 -6.65 18.77 14.08
N GLY A 161 -5.33 18.51 14.06
CA GLY A 161 -4.30 19.55 14.17
C GLY A 161 -4.25 20.51 12.97
N TYR A 162 -4.98 20.20 11.89
CA TYR A 162 -5.01 20.99 10.66
C TYR A 162 -6.18 21.98 10.64
N ALA A 163 -7.13 21.85 11.58
CA ALA A 163 -8.34 22.66 11.64
C ALA A 163 -8.02 24.16 11.76
N GLY A 164 -8.64 24.98 10.91
CA GLY A 164 -8.49 26.43 10.90
C GLY A 164 -7.21 26.96 10.24
N LYS A 165 -6.37 26.09 9.67
CA LYS A 165 -5.16 26.46 8.92
C LYS A 165 -5.46 26.68 7.43
N SER A 166 -4.61 27.46 6.76
CA SER A 166 -4.64 27.62 5.30
C SER A 166 -4.19 26.33 4.60
N ASP A 167 -4.52 26.17 3.32
CA ASP A 167 -4.10 24.99 2.56
C ASP A 167 -2.57 24.90 2.38
N GLU A 168 -1.88 26.04 2.36
CA GLU A 168 -0.42 26.14 2.37
C GLU A 168 0.16 25.62 3.69
N GLU A 169 -0.38 26.07 4.83
CA GLU A 169 0.04 25.60 6.16
C GLU A 169 -0.16 24.09 6.31
N LYS A 170 -1.30 23.57 5.84
CA LYS A 170 -1.59 22.12 5.88
C LYS A 170 -0.67 21.29 5.00
N THR A 171 -0.35 21.81 3.81
CA THR A 171 0.65 21.20 2.91
C THR A 171 2.03 21.18 3.57
N TYR A 172 2.45 22.30 4.14
CA TYR A 172 3.72 22.38 4.87
C TYR A 172 3.76 21.42 6.06
N MET A 173 2.70 21.32 6.85
CA MET A 173 2.61 20.37 7.97
C MET A 173 2.73 18.92 7.50
N THR A 174 2.02 18.55 6.44
CA THR A 174 2.08 17.20 5.87
C THR A 174 3.49 16.88 5.37
N MET A 175 4.13 17.84 4.70
CA MET A 175 5.51 17.73 4.24
C MET A 175 6.50 17.54 5.39
N GLN A 176 6.37 18.28 6.50
CA GLN A 176 7.24 18.10 7.68
C GLN A 176 7.08 16.71 8.30
N GLN A 177 5.86 16.21 8.41
CA GLN A 177 5.59 14.86 8.93
C GLN A 177 6.15 13.77 8.00
N ALA A 178 5.97 13.95 6.68
CA ALA A 178 6.52 13.06 5.67
C ALA A 178 8.05 13.02 5.72
N LYS A 179 8.69 14.19 5.85
CA LYS A 179 10.13 14.33 5.99
C LYS A 179 10.66 13.65 7.23
N ALA A 180 10.03 13.85 8.40
CA ALA A 180 10.47 13.23 9.65
C ALA A 180 10.44 11.69 9.56
N VAL A 181 9.40 11.12 8.94
CA VAL A 181 9.31 9.66 8.70
C VAL A 181 10.41 9.21 7.73
N TYR A 182 10.57 9.92 6.61
CA TYR A 182 11.58 9.61 5.60
C TYR A 182 13.00 9.63 6.16
N ASP A 183 13.39 10.71 6.85
CA ASP A 183 14.71 10.89 7.45
C ASP A 183 14.97 9.83 8.53
N THR A 184 13.94 9.40 9.27
CA THR A 184 14.05 8.32 10.25
C THR A 184 14.33 6.97 9.59
N LEU A 185 13.60 6.63 8.52
CA LEU A 185 13.82 5.39 7.79
C LEU A 185 15.16 5.40 7.05
N GLN A 186 15.57 6.56 6.53
CA GLN A 186 16.90 6.77 5.95
C GLN A 186 17.99 6.57 7.02
N GLY A 187 17.87 7.19 8.20
CA GLY A 187 18.81 7.03 9.31
C GLY A 187 18.86 5.61 9.89
N HIS A 188 17.74 4.86 9.79
CA HIS A 188 17.68 3.44 10.10
C HIS A 188 18.47 2.58 9.09
N GLY A 189 18.76 3.12 7.90
CA GLY A 189 19.51 2.47 6.82
C GLY A 189 18.62 1.80 5.78
N MET A 190 17.36 2.24 5.62
CA MET A 190 16.45 1.68 4.63
C MET A 190 17.01 1.86 3.22
N SER A 191 17.02 0.78 2.44
CA SER A 191 17.60 0.75 1.09
C SER A 191 16.72 -0.02 0.10
N TYR A 192 16.89 0.24 -1.19
CA TYR A 192 16.12 -0.44 -2.22
C TYR A 192 16.71 -1.83 -2.52
N VAL A 193 15.87 -2.87 -2.42
CA VAL A 193 16.19 -4.23 -2.87
C VAL A 193 14.99 -4.81 -3.61
N ASN A 194 15.14 -5.02 -4.92
CA ASN A 194 14.11 -5.64 -5.73
C ASN A 194 14.10 -7.17 -5.52
N SER A 195 13.20 -7.65 -4.67
CA SER A 195 13.04 -9.08 -4.35
C SER A 195 11.55 -9.44 -4.39
N VAL A 196 11.06 -9.62 -5.63
CA VAL A 196 9.63 -9.84 -5.97
C VAL A 196 9.30 -11.30 -6.29
N THR A 197 10.31 -12.17 -6.32
CA THR A 197 10.20 -13.51 -6.88
C THR A 197 9.15 -14.35 -6.15
N THR A 198 8.23 -14.91 -6.93
CA THR A 198 7.29 -15.94 -6.49
C THR A 198 7.57 -17.20 -7.32
N PHE A 199 8.01 -18.29 -6.69
CA PHE A 199 8.30 -19.53 -7.40
C PHE A 199 7.07 -20.45 -7.42
N GLY A 200 6.75 -21.02 -8.59
CA GLY A 200 5.71 -22.05 -8.73
C GLY A 200 4.28 -21.55 -8.88
N ASP A 201 4.04 -20.23 -8.90
CA ASP A 201 2.69 -19.66 -8.98
C ASP A 201 2.24 -19.38 -10.44
N PRO A 202 1.02 -19.77 -10.84
CA PRO A 202 0.49 -19.53 -12.20
C PRO A 202 -0.02 -18.10 -12.46
N THR A 203 -0.08 -17.21 -11.45
CA THR A 203 -0.65 -15.87 -11.58
C THR A 203 0.34 -14.88 -12.20
N LYS A 204 0.02 -14.36 -13.39
CA LYS A 204 0.90 -13.44 -14.15
C LYS A 204 0.98 -12.01 -13.57
N PHE A 205 0.05 -11.63 -12.70
CA PHE A 205 -0.06 -10.28 -12.12
C PHE A 205 -0.01 -10.31 -10.59
N SER A 206 1.04 -10.93 -10.04
CA SER A 206 1.28 -11.01 -8.61
C SER A 206 2.75 -10.76 -8.26
N GLN A 207 3.01 -10.41 -7.01
CA GLN A 207 4.35 -10.41 -6.43
C GLN A 207 4.28 -10.68 -4.92
N ASN A 208 5.39 -11.14 -4.34
CA ASN A 208 5.53 -11.11 -2.89
C ASN A 208 5.79 -9.66 -2.42
N VAL A 209 5.02 -9.22 -1.43
CA VAL A 209 5.16 -7.92 -0.77
C VAL A 209 5.49 -8.17 0.69
N ARG A 210 6.61 -7.63 1.16
CA ARG A 210 7.00 -7.71 2.58
C ARG A 210 6.00 -6.96 3.44
N LEU A 211 5.72 -7.50 4.62
CA LEU A 211 5.06 -6.75 5.66
C LEU A 211 6.01 -5.67 6.20
N PRO A 212 5.50 -4.53 6.68
CA PRO A 212 6.31 -3.44 7.23
C PRO A 212 7.41 -3.87 8.22
N TYR A 213 7.13 -4.75 9.20
CA TYR A 213 8.18 -5.23 10.10
C TYR A 213 9.31 -5.97 9.37
N GLU A 214 9.02 -6.76 8.32
CA GLU A 214 10.03 -7.53 7.58
C GLU A 214 11.00 -6.58 6.86
N SER A 215 10.48 -5.49 6.28
CA SER A 215 11.30 -4.44 5.68
C SER A 215 12.11 -3.66 6.72
N LEU A 216 11.54 -3.38 7.89
CA LEU A 216 12.26 -2.71 8.98
C LEU A 216 13.38 -3.57 9.56
N GLU A 217 13.15 -4.86 9.74
CA GLU A 217 14.14 -5.82 10.24
C GLU A 217 15.31 -5.98 9.26
N THR A 218 14.99 -6.15 7.97
CA THR A 218 16.01 -6.40 6.93
C THR A 218 16.61 -5.11 6.34
N LYS A 219 16.09 -3.94 6.72
CA LYS A 219 16.51 -2.60 6.23
C LYS A 219 16.44 -2.47 4.71
N ASN A 220 15.53 -3.19 4.08
CA ASN A 220 15.32 -3.08 2.66
C ASN A 220 13.85 -3.26 2.25
N ALA A 221 13.54 -2.67 1.10
CA ALA A 221 12.22 -2.67 0.50
C ALA A 221 12.34 -2.58 -1.02
N ASN A 222 11.46 -3.27 -1.75
CA ASN A 222 11.17 -2.90 -3.14
C ASN A 222 10.20 -1.69 -3.18
N CYS A 223 9.71 -1.32 -4.37
CA CYS A 223 8.83 -0.16 -4.54
C CYS A 223 7.50 -0.28 -3.77
N ILE A 224 6.82 -1.44 -3.84
CA ILE A 224 5.54 -1.63 -3.14
C ILE A 224 5.74 -1.94 -1.66
N ASP A 225 6.80 -2.65 -1.26
CA ASP A 225 7.21 -2.84 0.14
C ASP A 225 7.39 -1.49 0.83
N GLY A 226 8.08 -0.56 0.16
CA GLY A 226 8.30 0.80 0.64
C GLY A 226 6.98 1.55 0.74
N ALA A 227 6.16 1.51 -0.32
CA ALA A 227 4.87 2.20 -0.32
C ALA A 227 3.95 1.73 0.83
N VAL A 228 3.85 0.43 1.10
CA VAL A 228 3.00 -0.10 2.19
C VAL A 228 3.57 0.21 3.58
N LEU A 229 4.91 0.21 3.74
CA LEU A 229 5.56 0.62 4.99
C LEU A 229 5.26 2.09 5.32
N TYR A 230 5.52 3.00 4.38
CA TYR A 230 5.24 4.42 4.60
C TYR A 230 3.74 4.67 4.81
N ALA A 231 2.88 4.04 4.01
CA ALA A 231 1.44 4.14 4.21
C ALA A 231 1.01 3.66 5.61
N ALA A 232 1.62 2.60 6.15
CA ALA A 232 1.28 2.10 7.48
C ALA A 232 1.63 3.11 8.57
N VAL A 233 2.76 3.82 8.43
CA VAL A 233 3.15 4.90 9.35
C VAL A 233 2.15 6.06 9.29
N PHE A 234 1.78 6.53 8.10
CA PHE A 234 0.86 7.67 7.97
C PHE A 234 -0.58 7.33 8.36
N GLU A 235 -1.07 6.13 8.04
CA GLU A 235 -2.37 5.65 8.51
C GLU A 235 -2.40 5.60 10.05
N LYS A 236 -1.30 5.16 10.68
CA LYS A 236 -1.18 5.11 12.14
C LYS A 236 -1.13 6.50 12.79
N ILE A 237 -0.50 7.49 12.14
CA ILE A 237 -0.53 8.89 12.59
C ILE A 237 -1.96 9.47 12.52
N GLY A 238 -2.82 8.91 11.68
CA GLY A 238 -4.19 9.41 11.45
C GLY A 238 -4.32 10.26 10.18
N LEU A 239 -3.36 10.14 9.25
CA LEU A 239 -3.43 10.75 7.93
C LEU A 239 -4.02 9.78 6.91
N GLU A 240 -4.29 10.26 5.70
CA GLU A 240 -4.88 9.49 4.60
C GLU A 240 -3.82 9.22 3.52
N PRO A 241 -3.05 8.12 3.63
CA PRO A 241 -2.09 7.73 2.61
C PRO A 241 -2.78 7.10 1.39
N ILE A 242 -2.15 7.29 0.23
CA ILE A 242 -2.54 6.72 -1.05
C ILE A 242 -1.30 6.04 -1.63
N ILE A 243 -1.40 4.74 -1.93
CA ILE A 243 -0.35 4.04 -2.69
C ILE A 243 -0.60 4.31 -4.16
N ILE A 244 0.39 4.81 -4.88
CA ILE A 244 0.31 5.09 -6.31
C ILE A 244 1.06 3.99 -7.05
N ILE A 245 0.34 3.26 -7.91
CA ILE A 245 0.93 2.27 -8.82
C ILE A 245 0.94 2.85 -10.23
N ILE A 246 2.10 2.76 -10.87
CA ILE A 246 2.32 3.11 -12.27
C ILE A 246 3.02 1.92 -12.96
N PRO A 247 3.21 1.93 -14.30
CA PRO A 247 3.92 0.85 -14.97
C PRO A 247 5.34 0.64 -14.40
N GLY A 248 5.56 -0.53 -13.81
CA GLY A 248 6.87 -0.95 -13.28
C GLY A 248 7.29 -0.32 -11.96
N HIS A 249 6.45 0.51 -11.32
CA HIS A 249 6.85 1.24 -10.12
C HIS A 249 5.68 1.54 -9.17
N ALA A 250 6.01 1.79 -7.91
CA ALA A 250 5.05 2.17 -6.88
C ALA A 250 5.69 3.14 -5.88
N PHE A 251 4.92 4.12 -5.42
CA PHE A 251 5.31 5.10 -4.42
C PHE A 251 4.09 5.51 -3.59
N VAL A 252 4.26 6.42 -2.63
CA VAL A 252 3.17 6.82 -1.73
C VAL A 252 2.92 8.33 -1.84
N ALA A 253 1.67 8.72 -1.66
CA ALA A 253 1.25 10.09 -1.43
C ALA A 253 0.46 10.17 -0.12
N VAL A 254 0.41 11.33 0.51
CA VAL A 254 -0.40 11.58 1.71
C VAL A 254 -1.25 12.81 1.46
N ARG A 255 -2.55 12.76 1.70
CA ARG A 255 -3.41 13.94 1.51
C ARG A 255 -2.98 15.08 2.43
N ASN A 256 -3.03 16.30 1.92
CA ASN A 256 -2.65 17.49 2.70
C ASN A 256 -3.76 17.93 3.66
N ASP A 257 -4.97 17.39 3.52
CA ASP A 257 -6.04 17.49 4.51
C ASP A 257 -6.99 16.31 4.29
N ARG A 258 -7.93 16.12 5.21
CA ARG A 258 -8.93 15.07 5.12
C ARG A 258 -9.74 15.16 3.82
N ASN A 259 -9.73 14.11 3.02
CA ASN A 259 -10.36 14.03 1.70
C ASN A 259 -9.90 15.08 0.68
N ALA A 260 -8.80 15.80 0.93
CA ALA A 260 -8.29 16.81 0.02
C ALA A 260 -7.72 16.18 -1.26
N SER A 261 -7.91 16.83 -2.41
CA SER A 261 -7.27 16.42 -3.67
C SER A 261 -5.78 16.71 -3.70
N SER A 262 -5.31 17.69 -2.92
CA SER A 262 -3.89 18.00 -2.76
C SER A 262 -3.19 16.94 -1.90
N VAL A 263 -1.99 16.56 -2.32
CA VAL A 263 -1.20 15.50 -1.69
C VAL A 263 0.28 15.88 -1.61
N THR A 264 1.00 15.28 -0.66
CA THR A 264 2.45 15.27 -0.58
C THR A 264 2.96 13.91 -1.08
N PHE A 265 3.78 13.91 -2.14
CA PHE A 265 4.36 12.69 -2.72
C PHE A 265 5.67 12.29 -2.04
N ILE A 266 5.97 10.98 -2.03
CA ILE A 266 7.18 10.43 -1.43
C ILE A 266 7.70 9.26 -2.30
N GLU A 267 8.85 9.47 -2.96
CA GLU A 267 9.57 8.39 -3.66
C GLU A 267 10.29 7.48 -2.66
N THR A 268 9.61 6.42 -2.23
CA THR A 268 10.11 5.54 -1.17
C THR A 268 11.37 4.76 -1.57
N THR A 269 11.58 4.48 -2.86
CA THR A 269 12.78 3.75 -3.31
C THR A 269 14.05 4.58 -3.25
N ALA A 270 13.91 5.91 -3.16
CA ALA A 270 15.02 6.83 -3.01
C ALA A 270 15.48 7.01 -1.56
N THR A 271 14.80 6.42 -0.57
CA THR A 271 15.08 6.60 0.87
C THR A 271 16.55 6.41 1.23
N GLY A 272 17.23 5.44 0.62
CA GLY A 272 18.64 5.17 0.90
C GLY A 272 19.65 6.04 0.14
N THR A 273 19.22 6.89 -0.78
CA THR A 273 20.11 7.54 -1.77
C THR A 273 19.88 9.03 -2.01
N LYS A 274 18.73 9.59 -1.62
CA LYS A 274 18.39 11.01 -1.85
C LYS A 274 17.88 11.68 -0.58
N SER A 275 17.87 13.02 -0.59
CA SER A 275 17.09 13.77 0.41
C SER A 275 15.59 13.57 0.22
N PHE A 276 14.81 13.88 1.26
CA PHE A 276 13.35 13.86 1.19
C PHE A 276 12.82 14.76 0.07
N GLU A 277 13.35 15.97 -0.08
CA GLU A 277 12.90 16.96 -1.05
C GLU A 277 13.12 16.47 -2.50
N GLU A 278 14.29 15.90 -2.79
CA GLU A 278 14.58 15.29 -4.10
C GLU A 278 13.68 14.08 -4.39
N ALA A 279 13.35 13.29 -3.36
CA ALA A 279 12.47 12.14 -3.47
C ALA A 279 11.01 12.56 -3.70
N ALA A 280 10.52 13.58 -2.98
CA ALA A 280 9.18 14.11 -3.13
C ALA A 280 8.96 14.68 -4.54
N LEU A 281 9.91 15.52 -5.01
CA LEU A 281 9.88 16.11 -6.35
C LEU A 281 9.92 15.02 -7.44
N ALA A 282 10.76 13.99 -7.29
CA ALA A 282 10.85 12.91 -8.27
C ALA A 282 9.54 12.12 -8.40
N ALA A 283 8.85 11.86 -7.27
CA ALA A 283 7.56 11.19 -7.28
C ALA A 283 6.47 12.06 -7.93
N GLU A 284 6.45 13.37 -7.62
CA GLU A 284 5.53 14.32 -8.22
C GLU A 284 5.72 14.46 -9.75
N GLU A 285 6.96 14.62 -10.22
CA GLU A 285 7.28 14.67 -11.65
C GLU A 285 6.86 13.37 -12.38
N THR A 286 7.08 12.23 -11.72
CA THR A 286 6.69 10.92 -12.24
C THR A 286 5.17 10.80 -12.36
N TYR A 287 4.45 11.20 -11.30
CA TYR A 287 2.98 11.23 -11.31
C TYR A 287 2.44 12.14 -12.40
N ASN A 288 2.93 13.39 -12.49
CA ASN A 288 2.47 14.38 -13.47
C ASN A 288 2.70 13.90 -14.90
N ARG A 289 3.87 13.29 -15.18
CA ARG A 289 4.16 12.71 -16.50
C ARG A 289 3.18 11.60 -16.89
N GLN A 290 2.83 10.72 -15.95
CA GLN A 290 1.84 9.66 -16.21
C GLN A 290 0.44 10.25 -16.44
N MET A 291 0.04 11.26 -15.67
CA MET A 291 -1.23 11.96 -15.85
C MET A 291 -1.30 12.71 -17.20
N GLU A 292 -0.24 13.40 -17.59
CA GLU A 292 -0.13 14.07 -18.89
C GLU A 292 -0.25 13.07 -20.05
N GLY A 293 0.47 11.94 -19.97
CA GLY A 293 0.36 10.88 -20.97
C GLY A 293 -1.05 10.31 -21.06
N MET A 294 -1.70 10.01 -19.93
CA MET A 294 -3.09 9.55 -19.91
C MET A 294 -4.05 10.57 -20.55
N ASN A 295 -3.88 11.86 -20.25
CA ASN A 295 -4.69 12.93 -20.83
C ASN A 295 -4.45 13.11 -22.34
N ALA A 296 -3.24 12.80 -22.81
CA ALA A 296 -2.89 12.79 -24.23
C ALA A 296 -3.34 11.51 -24.97
N GLY A 297 -3.93 10.53 -24.26
CA GLY A 297 -4.36 9.25 -24.82
C GLY A 297 -3.22 8.25 -25.04
N ASP A 298 -2.08 8.41 -24.35
CA ASP A 298 -1.00 7.42 -24.34
C ASP A 298 -1.46 6.13 -23.65
N ASN A 299 -1.35 5.01 -24.37
CA ASN A 299 -1.74 3.70 -23.88
C ASN A 299 -0.69 3.03 -22.98
N GLN A 300 0.50 3.65 -22.83
CA GLN A 300 1.54 3.19 -21.91
C GLN A 300 1.49 3.91 -20.57
N SER A 301 0.81 5.06 -20.47
CA SER A 301 0.68 5.82 -19.25
C SER A 301 -0.47 5.29 -18.39
N MET A 302 -0.21 5.12 -17.10
CA MET A 302 -1.19 4.59 -16.15
C MET A 302 -0.91 5.10 -14.74
N VAL A 303 -1.99 5.49 -14.05
CA VAL A 303 -1.98 5.82 -12.62
C VAL A 303 -3.11 5.05 -11.95
N VAL A 304 -2.76 4.17 -11.02
CA VAL A 304 -3.70 3.42 -10.19
C VAL A 304 -3.52 3.86 -8.74
N PRO A 305 -4.36 4.79 -8.25
CA PRO A 305 -4.34 5.18 -6.84
C PRO A 305 -5.08 4.14 -6.00
N ILE A 306 -4.42 3.64 -4.96
CA ILE A 306 -5.00 2.83 -3.91
C ILE A 306 -5.14 3.73 -2.68
N ASP A 307 -6.33 4.32 -2.55
CA ASP A 307 -6.70 5.08 -1.36
C ASP A 307 -6.94 4.12 -0.20
N VAL A 308 -6.08 4.19 0.82
CA VAL A 308 -6.13 3.26 1.96
C VAL A 308 -7.42 3.46 2.75
N ALA A 309 -7.86 4.71 2.98
CA ALA A 309 -9.09 4.99 3.71
C ALA A 309 -10.33 4.48 2.96
N ALA A 310 -10.36 4.64 1.63
CA ALA A 310 -11.41 4.06 0.79
C ALA A 310 -11.40 2.52 0.88
N ALA A 311 -10.24 1.88 0.79
CA ALA A 311 -10.11 0.43 0.95
C ALA A 311 -10.61 -0.05 2.33
N ARG A 312 -10.30 0.68 3.42
CA ARG A 312 -10.85 0.38 4.75
C ARG A 312 -12.37 0.46 4.80
N SER A 313 -12.96 1.50 4.19
CA SER A 313 -14.43 1.62 4.12
C SER A 313 -15.09 0.48 3.32
N LEU A 314 -14.33 -0.11 2.39
CA LEU A 314 -14.70 -1.32 1.67
C LEU A 314 -14.36 -2.61 2.45
N GLY A 315 -14.02 -2.55 3.73
CA GLY A 315 -13.79 -3.72 4.58
C GLY A 315 -12.46 -4.43 4.38
N VAL A 316 -11.50 -3.81 3.69
CA VAL A 316 -10.13 -4.33 3.56
C VAL A 316 -9.41 -4.12 4.88
N ALA A 317 -9.40 -5.15 5.73
CA ALA A 317 -8.67 -5.12 6.99
C ALA A 317 -7.15 -5.27 6.77
N PRO A 318 -6.31 -4.73 7.67
CA PRO A 318 -4.89 -5.05 7.69
C PRO A 318 -4.64 -6.57 7.76
N PHE A 319 -3.53 -7.00 7.17
CA PHE A 319 -3.11 -8.39 7.17
C PHE A 319 -2.91 -8.88 8.62
N PRO A 320 -3.36 -10.10 8.98
CA PRO A 320 -3.14 -10.63 10.32
C PRO A 320 -1.65 -10.79 10.59
N ILE A 321 -1.11 -9.98 11.51
CA ILE A 321 0.26 -10.10 11.99
C ILE A 321 0.29 -10.99 13.23
N THR A 322 1.24 -11.93 13.27
CA THR A 322 1.45 -12.84 14.41
C THR A 322 2.54 -12.34 15.36
N ASN A 323 3.24 -11.26 15.01
CA ASN A 323 4.31 -10.70 15.82
C ASN A 323 3.72 -9.82 16.92
N ALA A 324 3.94 -10.22 18.17
CA ALA A 324 3.43 -9.50 19.34
C ALA A 324 4.29 -8.28 19.73
N GLU A 325 5.57 -8.28 19.35
CA GLU A 325 6.54 -7.25 19.73
C GLU A 325 7.43 -6.88 18.53
N CYS A 326 8.07 -5.70 18.62
CA CYS A 326 9.08 -5.26 17.66
C CYS A 326 10.47 -5.26 18.30
N ASP A 327 11.30 -6.18 17.83
CA ASP A 327 12.71 -6.31 18.24
C ASP A 327 13.67 -5.43 17.42
N VAL A 328 13.14 -4.67 16.46
CA VAL A 328 13.93 -3.75 15.64
C VAL A 328 14.23 -2.47 16.43
N ASN A 329 15.51 -2.23 16.70
CA ASN A 329 15.94 -0.98 17.32
C ASN A 329 16.00 0.15 16.28
N ILE A 330 14.89 0.87 16.14
CA ILE A 330 14.78 2.06 15.30
C ILE A 330 15.15 3.26 16.14
N THR A 331 16.33 3.82 15.88
CA THR A 331 16.81 5.03 16.57
C THR A 331 16.98 6.14 15.55
N THR A 332 16.73 7.37 16.00
CA THR A 332 17.22 8.56 15.31
C THR A 332 18.73 8.58 15.44
N THR A 333 19.44 7.95 14.50
CA THR A 333 20.84 8.30 14.32
C THR A 333 20.84 9.75 13.84
N ALA A 334 21.58 10.63 14.53
CA ALA A 334 22.03 11.85 13.87
C ALA A 334 22.64 11.40 12.55
N ALA A 335 22.12 11.91 11.43
CA ALA A 335 22.44 11.43 10.10
C ALA A 335 23.91 11.00 10.04
N PRO A 336 24.24 9.70 9.84
CA PRO A 336 25.59 9.39 9.48
C PRO A 336 25.84 10.19 8.21
N GLN A 337 26.77 11.15 8.28
CA GLN A 337 27.33 11.69 7.06
C GLN A 337 27.83 10.48 6.30
N ASN A 338 27.08 10.08 5.27
CA ASN A 338 27.52 9.06 4.35
C ASN A 338 28.91 9.52 3.89
N PRO A 339 29.99 8.74 4.10
CA PRO A 339 31.31 9.10 3.61
C PRO A 339 31.37 9.05 2.07
N TYR A 340 30.23 8.87 1.39
CA TYR A 340 30.04 9.38 0.05
C TYR A 340 30.24 10.90 0.03
N TYR A 341 31.50 11.31 -0.10
CA TYR A 341 31.81 12.52 -0.84
C TYR A 341 31.15 12.35 -2.20
N PRO A 342 30.16 13.18 -2.57
CA PRO A 342 29.77 13.24 -3.96
C PRO A 342 31.05 13.54 -4.73
N THR A 343 31.48 12.62 -5.59
CA THR A 343 31.97 13.09 -6.87
C THR A 343 30.78 13.86 -7.41
N ILE A 344 30.86 15.19 -7.31
CA ILE A 344 29.91 16.10 -7.92
C ILE A 344 29.64 15.52 -9.30
N PRO A 345 28.45 14.94 -9.56
CA PRO A 345 28.07 14.75 -10.94
C PRO A 345 28.14 16.16 -11.49
N VAL A 346 28.85 16.36 -12.58
CA VAL A 346 28.71 17.60 -13.34
C VAL A 346 27.31 17.54 -13.94
N THR A 347 26.29 17.75 -13.10
CA THR A 347 24.95 18.10 -13.51
C THR A 347 25.17 19.34 -14.37
N PRO A 348 24.71 19.36 -15.63
CA PRO A 348 24.68 20.59 -16.38
C PRO A 348 24.04 21.63 -15.46
N GLN A 349 24.72 22.76 -15.24
CA GLN A 349 24.15 23.88 -14.51
C GLN A 349 22.95 24.34 -15.35
N ILE A 350 21.77 23.79 -15.07
CA ILE A 350 20.53 24.20 -15.72
C ILE A 350 20.34 25.64 -15.27
N THR A 351 20.58 26.51 -16.23
CA THR A 351 20.42 27.94 -16.10
C THR A 351 19.33 28.31 -17.07
N CYS A 352 18.46 29.22 -16.63
CA CYS A 352 17.50 29.80 -17.53
C CYS A 352 18.22 30.71 -18.53
N MET A 353 17.49 31.15 -19.55
CA MET A 353 18.04 31.99 -20.62
C MET A 353 18.78 33.25 -20.12
N ASP A 354 18.44 33.75 -18.94
CA ASP A 354 19.06 34.92 -18.32
C ASP A 354 20.24 34.60 -17.37
N GLY A 355 20.68 33.34 -17.34
CA GLY A 355 21.75 32.86 -16.48
C GLY A 355 21.34 32.61 -15.02
N THR A 356 20.05 32.72 -14.69
CA THR A 356 19.55 32.42 -13.36
C THR A 356 19.71 30.92 -13.08
N PRO A 357 20.35 30.52 -11.96
CA PRO A 357 20.44 29.13 -11.57
C PRO A 357 19.06 28.54 -11.29
N ASN A 358 18.88 27.25 -11.59
CA ASN A 358 17.63 26.54 -11.28
C ASN A 358 17.24 26.71 -9.79
N PHE A 359 15.95 26.90 -9.54
CA PHE A 359 15.33 27.22 -8.24
C PHE A 359 15.77 28.55 -7.62
N GLN A 360 16.29 29.48 -8.41
CA GLN A 360 16.56 30.85 -7.97
C GLN A 360 15.69 31.86 -8.71
N CYS A 361 15.45 32.98 -8.02
CA CYS A 361 14.80 34.13 -8.58
C CYS A 361 15.70 34.87 -9.56
N SER A 362 15.13 35.24 -10.71
CA SER A 362 15.81 36.07 -11.68
C SER A 362 16.13 37.42 -11.09
N LYS A 363 17.42 37.78 -11.13
CA LYS A 363 17.89 39.11 -10.72
C LYS A 363 17.60 40.19 -11.76
N THR A 364 17.22 39.81 -12.97
CA THR A 364 17.03 40.70 -14.12
C THR A 364 15.57 40.77 -14.57
N GLN A 365 14.75 39.77 -14.25
CA GLN A 365 13.36 39.64 -14.66
C GLN A 365 12.48 39.26 -13.48
N GLN A 366 12.26 40.18 -12.53
CA GLN A 366 11.23 39.97 -11.51
C GLN A 366 9.83 40.01 -12.15
N PRO A 367 8.89 39.12 -11.75
CA PRO A 367 8.96 38.19 -10.61
C PRO A 367 9.33 36.75 -11.00
N LEU A 368 10.16 36.54 -12.01
CA LEU A 368 10.36 35.20 -12.57
C LEU A 368 11.34 34.37 -11.73
N ALA A 369 11.00 33.10 -11.49
CA ALA A 369 11.91 32.07 -10.98
C ALA A 369 12.40 31.18 -12.12
N CYS A 370 13.65 30.69 -12.00
CA CYS A 370 14.16 29.72 -12.94
C CYS A 370 13.79 28.30 -12.52
N ILE A 371 12.94 27.62 -13.29
CA ILE A 371 12.48 26.26 -13.00
C ILE A 371 12.65 25.40 -14.25
N GLY A 372 13.49 24.37 -14.18
CA GLY A 372 13.76 23.45 -15.29
C GLY A 372 14.40 24.11 -16.52
N GLY A 373 15.07 25.26 -16.37
CA GLY A 373 15.68 26.02 -17.47
C GLY A 373 14.75 27.00 -18.18
N ILE A 374 13.52 27.17 -17.67
CA ILE A 374 12.54 28.15 -18.16
C ILE A 374 12.23 29.15 -17.04
N LEU A 375 12.10 30.43 -17.41
CA LEU A 375 11.65 31.47 -16.48
C LEU A 375 10.13 31.46 -16.40
N ILE A 376 9.60 31.25 -15.20
CA ILE A 376 8.17 31.25 -14.93
C ILE A 376 7.83 32.30 -13.86
N PRO A 377 6.67 32.97 -13.92
CA PRO A 377 6.27 33.92 -12.89
C PRO A 377 6.13 33.27 -11.51
N ASP A 378 6.76 33.88 -10.51
CA ASP A 378 6.71 33.47 -9.10
C ASP A 378 6.88 34.68 -8.17
N CYS A 379 5.89 35.58 -8.16
CA CYS A 379 5.95 36.77 -7.31
C CYS A 379 5.84 36.49 -5.80
N PHE A 380 5.47 35.27 -5.42
CA PHE A 380 5.38 34.87 -4.03
C PHE A 380 6.78 34.64 -3.45
N ASP A 381 7.66 33.97 -4.20
CA ASP A 381 9.05 33.74 -3.79
C ASP A 381 10.01 34.85 -4.26
N CYS A 382 9.81 35.39 -5.46
CA CYS A 382 10.73 36.35 -6.07
C CYS A 382 10.39 37.82 -5.83
N GLY A 383 9.23 38.06 -5.23
CA GLY A 383 8.72 39.38 -4.89
C GLY A 383 8.35 40.22 -6.11
N CYS A 384 7.53 41.25 -5.86
CA CYS A 384 7.18 42.24 -6.88
C CYS A 384 8.05 43.49 -6.83
N PRO A 385 8.26 44.17 -7.97
CA PRO A 385 8.82 45.51 -7.99
C PRO A 385 7.99 46.50 -7.16
N SER A 386 8.64 47.55 -6.67
CA SER A 386 7.97 48.60 -5.88
C SER A 386 6.79 49.21 -6.64
N GLY A 387 5.62 49.26 -5.98
CA GLY A 387 4.37 49.75 -6.58
C GLY A 387 3.54 48.68 -7.29
N TYR A 388 3.96 47.42 -7.26
CA TYR A 388 3.22 46.28 -7.80
C TYR A 388 2.87 45.30 -6.68
N ALA A 389 1.70 44.67 -6.79
CA ALA A 389 1.26 43.61 -5.90
C ALA A 389 1.33 42.26 -6.63
N CYS A 390 1.61 41.20 -5.87
CA CYS A 390 1.59 39.83 -6.36
C CYS A 390 0.15 39.34 -6.46
N TYR A 391 -0.24 38.77 -7.59
CA TYR A 391 -1.58 38.22 -7.83
C TYR A 391 -1.54 36.70 -7.96
N TYR A 392 -2.73 36.10 -7.94
CA TYR A 392 -2.93 34.64 -7.86
C TYR A 392 -2.36 33.83 -9.03
N ASP A 393 -2.04 34.49 -10.15
CA ASP A 393 -1.38 33.88 -11.31
C ASP A 393 0.15 34.00 -11.24
N ALA A 394 0.68 34.36 -10.06
CA ALA A 394 2.09 34.56 -9.77
C ALA A 394 2.76 35.71 -10.56
N ASN A 395 1.96 36.59 -11.17
CA ASN A 395 2.42 37.82 -11.82
C ASN A 395 2.28 39.05 -10.91
N CYS A 396 3.05 40.09 -11.25
CA CYS A 396 2.98 41.39 -10.59
C CYS A 396 2.12 42.37 -11.39
N TYR A 397 1.12 42.97 -10.74
CA TYR A 397 0.28 44.02 -11.33
C TYR A 397 0.39 45.31 -10.53
N ALA A 398 0.25 46.45 -11.20
CA ALA A 398 0.32 47.75 -10.55
C ALA A 398 -0.76 47.85 -9.47
N ALA A 399 -0.35 48.18 -8.25
CA ALA A 399 -1.29 48.45 -7.16
C ALA A 399 -2.06 49.73 -7.50
N GLN A 400 -3.39 49.65 -7.66
CA GLN A 400 -4.25 50.82 -7.86
C GLN A 400 -4.37 51.65 -6.59
#